data_AF-A0A847C8K1-F1
#
_entry.id   AF-A0A847C8K1-F1
#
_cell.length_a   1.000
_cell.length_b   1.000
_cell.length_c   1.000
_cell.angle_alpha   90.00
_cell.angle_beta   90.00
_cell.angle_gamma   90.00
#
_symmetry.space_group_name_H-M   'P 1'
#
loop_
_entity.id
_entity.type
_entity.pdbx_description
1 polymer ?
#
loop_
_entity_poly.entity_id
_entity_poly.type
_entity_poly.pdbx_seq_one_letter_code
_entity_poly.pdbx_strand_id
1 'polypeptide(L)' 'AVLGTYPDGLPVSAAEIKAKSLCARYAENYSALKNKVIVSSSDAHYLWDINEKENFFELECADAADSIRRALLNKLRGE' A
#
# COMPACT_ATOMS: atom_id res chain seq x y z
N ALA A 1 -9.52 -13.16 -18.38
CA ALA A 1 -10.90 -12.85 -17.97
C ALA A 1 -10.85 -11.82 -16.86
N VAL A 2 -11.63 -10.75 -16.94
CA VAL A 2 -11.75 -9.77 -15.85
C VAL A 2 -12.67 -10.39 -14.79
N LEU A 3 -12.13 -10.69 -13.61
CA LEU A 3 -12.82 -11.43 -12.52
C LEU A 3 -13.85 -10.57 -11.74
N GLY A 4 -14.40 -9.53 -12.37
CA GLY A 4 -15.32 -8.57 -11.76
C GLY A 4 -14.90 -7.13 -12.01
N THR A 5 -15.83 -6.21 -11.79
CA THR A 5 -15.59 -4.76 -11.84
C THR A 5 -15.47 -4.22 -10.43
N TYR A 6 -14.51 -3.34 -10.16
CA TYR A 6 -14.48 -2.62 -8.90
C TYR A 6 -15.67 -1.65 -8.86
N PRO A 7 -16.39 -1.54 -7.74
CA PRO A 7 -17.45 -0.55 -7.62
C PRO A 7 -16.87 0.86 -7.75
N ASP A 8 -17.59 1.72 -8.46
CA ASP A 8 -17.24 3.13 -8.59
C ASP A 8 -17.22 3.78 -7.20
N GLY A 9 -16.21 4.63 -6.96
CA GLY A 9 -16.10 5.38 -5.70
C GLY A 9 -15.62 4.59 -4.48
N LEU A 10 -15.01 3.40 -4.64
CA LEU A 10 -14.41 2.69 -3.52
C LEU A 10 -13.36 3.58 -2.82
N PRO A 11 -13.48 3.86 -1.50
CA PRO A 11 -12.63 4.81 -0.79
C PRO A 11 -11.27 4.18 -0.40
N VAL A 12 -10.56 3.65 -1.38
CA VAL A 12 -9.21 3.10 -1.21
C VAL A 12 -8.19 4.21 -1.39
N SER A 13 -7.48 4.55 -0.31
CA SER A 13 -6.46 5.60 -0.30
C SER A 13 -5.07 5.11 -0.73
N ALA A 14 -4.86 3.79 -0.73
CA ALA A 14 -3.59 3.17 -1.07
C ALA A 14 -3.77 2.04 -2.09
N ALA A 15 -2.68 1.70 -2.80
CA ALA A 15 -2.59 0.55 -3.67
C ALA A 15 -1.23 -0.13 -3.49
N GLU A 16 -1.21 -1.45 -3.48
CA GLU A 16 0.03 -2.21 -3.43
C GLU A 16 0.52 -2.55 -4.83
N ILE A 17 1.80 -2.33 -5.08
CA ILE A 17 2.49 -2.74 -6.31
C ILE A 17 3.75 -3.52 -5.92
N LYS A 18 3.79 -4.80 -6.31
CA LYS A 18 4.89 -5.71 -6.00
C LYS A 18 6.25 -5.21 -6.52
N ALA A 19 6.29 -4.70 -7.74
CA ALA A 19 7.53 -4.24 -8.38
C ALA A 19 7.56 -2.71 -8.49
N LYS A 20 8.42 -2.06 -7.70
CA LYS A 20 8.60 -0.59 -7.73
C LYS A 20 8.92 -0.06 -9.14
N SER A 21 9.62 -0.84 -9.96
CA SER A 21 9.93 -0.48 -11.36
C SER A 21 8.68 -0.30 -12.24
N LEU A 22 7.53 -0.87 -11.84
CA LEU A 22 6.28 -0.76 -12.57
C LEU A 22 5.43 0.44 -12.12
N CYS A 23 5.77 1.10 -11.00
CA CYS A 23 4.96 2.17 -10.44
C CYS A 23 4.78 3.34 -11.42
N ALA A 24 5.86 3.81 -12.05
CA ALA A 24 5.79 4.90 -13.03
C ALA A 24 4.88 4.54 -14.22
N ARG A 25 5.11 3.35 -14.80
CA ARG A 25 4.31 2.83 -15.91
C ARG A 25 2.83 2.70 -15.55
N TYR A 26 2.51 2.22 -14.34
CA TYR A 26 1.12 2.07 -13.92
C TYR A 26 0.47 3.41 -13.58
N ALA A 27 1.19 4.35 -12.99
CA ALA A 27 0.69 5.71 -12.74
C ALA A 27 0.34 6.46 -14.05
N GLU A 28 1.10 6.22 -15.12
CA GLU A 28 0.82 6.78 -16.46
C GLU A 28 -0.43 6.15 -17.10
N ASN A 29 -0.57 4.83 -17.03
CA ASN A 29 -1.62 4.09 -17.74
C ASN A 29 -2.96 4.04 -16.98
N TYR A 30 -2.95 4.22 -15.66
CA TYR A 30 -4.14 4.08 -14.81
C TYR A 30 -4.36 5.32 -13.96
N SER A 31 -5.26 6.20 -14.42
CA SER A 31 -5.65 7.44 -13.71
C SER A 31 -6.11 7.19 -12.28
N ALA A 32 -6.70 6.03 -12.00
CA ALA A 32 -7.13 5.61 -10.67
C ALA A 32 -5.99 5.56 -9.63
N LEU A 33 -4.72 5.45 -10.06
CA LEU A 33 -3.56 5.38 -9.18
C LEU A 33 -2.96 6.76 -8.84
N LYS A 34 -3.30 7.83 -9.58
CA LYS A 34 -2.63 9.15 -9.45
C LYS A 34 -2.71 9.76 -8.05
N ASN A 35 -3.77 9.47 -7.30
CA ASN A 35 -4.01 10.01 -5.96
C ASN A 35 -3.93 8.94 -4.87
N LYS A 36 -3.27 7.81 -5.13
CA LYS A 36 -3.13 6.72 -4.16
C LYS A 36 -1.72 6.67 -3.59
N VAL A 37 -1.62 6.38 -2.30
CA VAL A 37 -0.35 6.00 -1.67
C VAL A 37 0.06 4.64 -2.23
N ILE A 38 1.23 4.56 -2.85
CA ILE A 38 1.75 3.29 -3.37
C ILE A 38 2.58 2.62 -2.29
N VAL A 39 2.21 1.40 -1.94
CA VAL A 39 2.93 0.56 -0.98
C VAL A 39 3.53 -0.66 -1.67
N SER A 40 4.54 -1.23 -1.05
CA SER A 40 5.21 -2.44 -1.52
C SER A 40 5.46 -3.34 -0.32
N SER A 41 4.92 -4.55 -0.35
CA SER A 41 5.16 -5.59 0.63
C SER A 41 5.94 -6.73 -0.02
N SER A 42 6.67 -7.49 0.80
CA SER A 42 7.32 -8.71 0.34
C SER A 42 6.31 -9.83 0.03
N ASP A 43 5.17 -9.84 0.74
CA ASP A 43 4.25 -10.99 0.80
C ASP A 43 5.02 -12.33 0.97
N ALA A 44 6.05 -12.27 1.82
CA ALA A 44 7.05 -13.31 1.95
C ALA A 44 6.45 -14.59 2.57
N HIS A 45 6.67 -15.71 1.88
CA HIS A 45 6.37 -17.06 2.39
C HIS A 45 7.61 -17.72 3.03
N TYR A 46 8.78 -17.10 2.88
CA TYR A 46 10.05 -17.53 3.46
C TYR A 46 10.80 -16.34 4.08
N LEU A 47 11.59 -16.60 5.13
CA LEU A 47 12.26 -15.54 5.89
C LEU A 47 13.26 -14.71 5.08
N TRP A 48 13.91 -15.30 4.07
CA TRP A 48 14.88 -14.58 3.24
C TRP A 48 14.25 -13.68 2.16
N ASP A 49 12.93 -13.78 1.97
CA ASP A 49 12.18 -12.93 1.03
C ASP A 49 11.61 -11.67 1.70
N ILE A 50 11.69 -11.58 3.04
CA ILE A 50 11.28 -10.43 3.86
C ILE A 50 12.13 -9.21 3.45
N ASN A 51 11.47 -8.12 3.03
CA ASN A 51 12.09 -6.89 2.54
C ASN A 51 11.71 -5.65 3.38
N GLU A 52 11.05 -5.86 4.52
CA GLU A 52 10.48 -4.83 5.40
C GLU A 52 11.56 -3.89 5.96
N LYS A 53 12.85 -4.30 5.94
CA LYS A 53 13.97 -3.42 6.24
C LYS A 53 14.08 -2.23 5.26
N GLU A 54 13.66 -2.40 4.02
CA GLU A 54 13.67 -1.37 2.98
C GLU A 54 12.30 -0.71 2.80
N ASN A 55 11.22 -1.43 3.14
CA ASN A 55 9.84 -0.98 2.99
C ASN A 55 9.14 -1.02 4.34
N PHE A 56 9.28 0.06 5.12
CA PHE A 56 8.63 0.23 6.41
C PHE A 56 7.99 1.62 6.55
N PHE A 57 7.12 1.75 7.55
CA PHE A 57 6.59 3.03 8.00
C PHE A 57 7.05 3.30 9.43
N GLU A 58 7.51 4.52 9.67
CA GLU A 58 7.68 5.04 11.02
C GLU A 58 6.34 5.63 11.48
N LEU A 59 5.86 5.17 12.64
CA LEU A 59 4.57 5.55 13.21
C LEU A 59 4.76 6.08 14.62
N GLU A 60 4.34 7.32 14.84
CA GLU A 60 4.29 7.94 16.16
C GLU A 60 3.03 7.49 16.90
N CYS A 61 3.12 6.37 17.63
CA CYS A 61 1.98 5.76 18.31
C CYS A 61 2.39 4.90 19.52
N ALA A 62 1.41 4.50 20.34
CA ALA A 62 1.66 3.57 21.43
C ALA A 62 1.85 2.15 20.89
N ASP A 63 2.62 1.31 21.61
CA ASP A 63 2.82 -0.11 21.28
C ASP A 63 1.58 -0.96 21.66
N ALA A 64 0.46 -0.63 21.03
CA ALA A 64 -0.81 -1.32 21.14
C ALA A 64 -1.39 -1.47 19.74
N ALA A 65 -1.87 -2.68 19.42
CA ALA A 65 -2.36 -3.00 18.08
C ALA A 65 -3.41 -2.01 17.52
N ASP A 66 -4.28 -1.46 18.37
CA ASP A 66 -5.26 -0.46 17.96
C ASP A 66 -4.63 0.89 17.60
N SER A 67 -3.62 1.32 18.35
CA SER A 67 -2.89 2.56 18.12
C SER A 67 -2.08 2.48 16.82
N ILE A 68 -1.34 1.38 16.64
CA ILE A 68 -0.56 1.10 15.43
C ILE A 68 -1.46 1.07 14.19
N ARG A 69 -2.58 0.34 14.25
CA ARG A 69 -3.52 0.23 13.12
C ARG A 69 -4.11 1.59 12.74
N ARG A 70 -4.50 2.42 13.71
CA ARG A 70 -5.00 3.78 13.42
C ARG A 70 -3.92 4.65 12.79
N ALA A 71 -2.71 4.66 13.36
CA ALA A 71 -1.60 5.44 12.84
C ALA A 71 -1.24 5.02 11.40
N LEU A 72 -1.20 3.71 11.12
CA LEU A 72 -0.96 3.19 9.78
C LEU A 72 -2.05 3.61 8.79
N LEU A 73 -3.33 3.48 9.15
CA LEU A 73 -4.43 3.88 8.26
C LEU A 73 -4.41 5.39 7.96
N ASN A 74 -4.10 6.23 8.94
CA ASN A 74 -3.95 7.67 8.74
C ASN A 74 -2.77 7.96 7.79
N LYS A 75 -1.62 7.31 8.03
CA LYS A 75 -0.45 7.41 7.14
C LYS A 75 -0.78 7.03 5.69
N LEU A 76 -1.56 5.97 5.49
CA LEU A 76 -2.02 5.52 4.16
C LEU A 76 -3.10 6.41 3.54
N ARG A 77 -3.73 7.30 4.30
CA ARG A 77 -4.65 8.33 3.82
C ARG A 77 -3.94 9.67 3.53
N GLY A 78 -2.68 9.80 3.95
CA GLY A 78 -1.94 11.06 3.91
C GLY A 78 -2.33 12.03 5.02
N GLU A 79 -2.89 11.51 6.12
CA GLU A 79 -3.26 12.24 7.34
C GLU A 79 -2.14 12.23 8.39
#